data_AF-A0A928I0M9-F1
#
_entry.id   AF-A0A928I0M9-F1
#
_cell.length_a   1.000
_cell.length_b   1.000
_cell.length_c   1.000
_cell.angle_alpha   90.00
_cell.angle_beta   90.00
_cell.angle_gamma   90.00
#
_symmetry.space_group_name_H-M   'P 1'
#
loop_
_entity.id
_entity.type
_entity.pdbx_description
1 polymer ?
#
loop_
_entity_poly.entity_id
_entity_poly.type
_entity_poly.pdbx_seq_one_letter_code
_entity_poly.pdbx_strand_id
1 'polypeptide(L)' 'METKTLQNKMHRSALKTEMKKYDAALASGDMAAAQAAYKEAVKKVDQAAAYGIIHKNAAAHKKSQFTKKLNALNK' A
#
# COMPACT_ATOMS: atom_id res chain seq x y z
N MET A 1 5.22 -16.61 20.93
CA MET A 1 5.08 -16.55 19.46
C MET A 1 3.77 -15.89 19.02
N GLU A 2 2.68 -16.06 19.78
CA GLU A 2 1.35 -15.53 19.44
C GLU A 2 1.29 -14.01 19.30
N THR A 3 2.02 -13.26 20.13
CA THR A 3 2.06 -11.78 20.09
C THR A 3 2.60 -11.24 18.76
N LYS A 4 3.70 -11.79 18.25
CA LYS A 4 4.27 -11.43 16.95
C LYS A 4 3.34 -11.81 15.79
N THR A 5 2.66 -12.95 15.88
CA THR A 5 1.69 -13.38 14.87
C THR A 5 0.49 -12.44 14.81
N LEU A 6 -0.03 -12.00 15.96
CA LEU A 6 -1.12 -11.02 16.05
C LEU A 6 -0.71 -9.67 15.48
N GLN A 7 0.48 -9.17 15.83
CA GLN A 7 1.04 -7.92 15.27
C GLN A 7 1.16 -8.01 13.74
N ASN A 8 1.74 -9.09 13.23
CA ASN A 8 1.87 -9.30 11.79
C ASN A 8 0.51 -9.37 11.09
N LYS A 9 -0.49 -9.98 11.72
CA LYS A 9 -1.88 -10.01 11.22
C LYS A 9 -2.46 -8.60 11.14
N MET A 10 -2.28 -7.77 12.17
CA MET A 10 -2.75 -6.38 12.21
C MET A 10 -2.08 -5.51 11.15
N HIS A 11 -0.76 -5.63 10.95
CA HIS A 11 -0.06 -4.87 9.93
C HIS A 11 -0.43 -5.32 8.51
N ARG A 12 -0.65 -6.62 8.29
CA ARG A 12 -1.13 -7.15 7.00
C ARG A 12 -2.55 -6.67 6.68
N SER A 13 -3.45 -6.65 7.67
CA SER A 13 -4.81 -6.15 7.46
C SER A 13 -4.79 -4.65 7.19
N ALA A 14 -4.01 -3.86 7.94
CA ALA A 14 -3.85 -2.43 7.70
C ALA A 14 -3.33 -2.13 6.27
N LEU A 15 -2.32 -2.88 5.82
CA LEU A 15 -1.80 -2.75 4.45
C LEU A 15 -2.84 -3.08 3.39
N LYS A 16 -3.66 -4.12 3.59
CA LYS A 16 -4.79 -4.43 2.69
C LYS A 16 -5.85 -3.33 2.68
N THR A 17 -6.13 -2.71 3.83
CA THR A 17 -7.10 -1.62 3.92
C THR A 17 -6.63 -0.39 3.15
N GLU A 18 -5.37 0.02 3.31
CA GLU A 18 -4.82 1.15 2.55
C GLU A 18 -4.76 0.87 1.04
N MET A 19 -4.44 -0.37 0.64
CA MET A 19 -4.53 -0.77 -0.77
C MET A 19 -5.93 -0.59 -1.33
N LYS A 20 -6.97 -0.99 -0.59
CA LYS A 20 -8.36 -0.82 -1.01
C LYS A 20 -8.78 0.64 -1.12
N LYS A 21 -8.36 1.48 -0.16
CA LYS A 21 -8.62 2.93 -0.21
C LYS A 21 -7.96 3.57 -1.44
N TYR A 22 -6.73 3.17 -1.74
CA TYR A 22 -6.02 3.64 -2.93
C TYR A 22 -6.73 3.22 -4.22
N ASP A 23 -7.12 1.95 -4.33
CA ASP A 23 -7.87 1.46 -5.50
C ASP A 23 -9.24 2.15 -5.64
N ALA A 24 -9.92 2.47 -4.53
CA ALA A 24 -11.16 3.23 -4.53
C ALA A 24 -10.97 4.70 -4.98
N ALA A 25 -9.90 5.36 -4.52
CA ALA A 25 -9.55 6.72 -4.93
C ALA A 25 -9.15 6.79 -6.42
N LEU A 26 -8.52 5.74 -6.94
CA LEU A 26 -8.28 5.62 -8.38
C LEU A 26 -9.58 5.43 -9.17
N ALA A 27 -10.51 4.63 -8.65
CA ALA A 27 -11.80 4.40 -9.31
C ALA A 27 -12.69 5.65 -9.34
N SER A 28 -12.58 6.54 -8.36
CA SER A 28 -13.31 7.82 -8.34
C SER A 28 -12.74 8.87 -9.31
N GLY A 29 -11.56 8.62 -9.91
CA GLY A 29 -10.94 9.54 -10.87
C GLY A 29 -10.39 10.84 -10.27
N ASP A 30 -10.36 10.96 -8.94
CA ASP A 30 -9.84 12.14 -8.26
C ASP A 30 -8.32 12.03 -8.08
N MET A 31 -7.57 12.79 -8.87
CA MET A 31 -6.11 12.81 -8.83
C MET A 31 -5.54 13.27 -7.48
N ALA A 32 -6.17 14.23 -6.81
CA ALA A 32 -5.67 14.76 -5.54
C ALA A 32 -5.85 13.71 -4.43
N ALA A 33 -7.02 13.08 -4.38
CA ALA A 33 -7.28 11.97 -3.47
C ALA A 33 -6.38 10.76 -3.76
N ALA A 34 -6.17 10.42 -5.05
CA ALA A 34 -5.30 9.32 -5.45
C ALA A 34 -3.82 9.56 -5.06
N GLN A 35 -3.31 10.80 -5.18
CA GLN A 35 -1.95 11.13 -4.71
C GLN A 35 -1.81 11.07 -3.19
N ALA A 36 -2.81 11.52 -2.44
CA ALA A 36 -2.81 11.42 -0.98
C ALA A 36 -2.82 9.95 -0.53
N ALA A 37 -3.73 9.15 -1.08
CA ALA A 37 -3.83 7.72 -0.80
C ALA A 37 -2.57 6.95 -1.24
N TYR A 38 -1.94 7.36 -2.34
CA TYR A 38 -0.66 6.78 -2.79
C TYR A 38 0.44 6.95 -1.74
N LYS A 39 0.60 8.15 -1.18
CA LYS A 39 1.63 8.43 -0.17
C LYS A 39 1.43 7.57 1.07
N GLU A 40 0.18 7.43 1.54
CA GLU A 40 -0.14 6.57 2.67
C GLU A 40 0.11 5.08 2.38
N ALA A 41 -0.31 4.60 1.21
CA ALA A 41 -0.11 3.21 0.79
C ALA A 41 1.38 2.86 0.68
N VAL A 42 2.20 3.75 0.10
CA VAL A 42 3.66 3.58 0.02
C VAL A 42 4.28 3.51 1.42
N LYS A 43 3.90 4.42 2.32
CA LYS A 43 4.38 4.42 3.71
C LYS A 43 4.09 3.10 4.42
N LYS A 44 2.87 2.55 4.27
CA LYS A 44 2.51 1.26 4.89
C LYS A 44 3.27 0.09 4.28
N VAL A 45 3.54 0.11 2.98
CA VAL A 45 4.35 -0.93 2.30
C VAL A 45 5.79 -0.90 2.82
N ASP A 46 6.39 0.27 2.96
CA ASP A 46 7.76 0.39 3.46
C ASP A 46 7.84 -0.01 4.95
N GLN A 47 6.83 0.34 5.76
CA GLN A 47 6.71 -0.14 7.13
C GLN A 47 6.61 -1.67 7.20
N ALA A 48 5.77 -2.29 6.37
CA ALA A 48 5.63 -3.74 6.33
C ALA A 48 6.93 -4.45 5.91
N ALA A 49 7.74 -3.81 5.06
CA ALA A 49 9.07 -4.32 4.70
C ALA A 49 10.06 -4.20 5.87
N ALA A 50 10.06 -3.06 6.58
CA ALA A 50 10.91 -2.83 7.75
C ALA A 50 10.60 -3.81 8.89
N TYR A 51 9.32 -4.14 9.11
CA TYR A 51 8.90 -5.14 10.09
C TYR A 51 9.13 -6.59 9.62
N GLY A 52 9.66 -6.82 8.41
CA GLY A 52 9.91 -8.16 7.86
C GLY A 52 8.65 -8.94 7.50
N ILE A 53 7.51 -8.26 7.38
CA ILE A 53 6.20 -8.87 7.12
C ILE A 53 6.04 -9.22 5.64
N ILE A 54 6.64 -8.39 4.78
CA ILE A 54 6.78 -8.60 3.34
C ILE A 54 8.26 -8.53 2.95
N HIS A 55 8.65 -9.30 1.95
CA HIS A 55 10.00 -9.25 1.43
C HIS A 55 10.27 -7.92 0.71
N LYS A 56 11.51 -7.43 0.74
CA LYS A 56 11.93 -6.18 0.06
C LYS A 56 11.52 -6.12 -1.42
N ASN A 57 11.58 -7.24 -2.13
CA ASN A 57 11.17 -7.31 -3.53
C ASN A 57 9.64 -7.21 -3.70
N ALA A 58 8.87 -7.77 -2.77
CA ALA A 58 7.42 -7.64 -2.79
C ALA A 58 7.00 -6.19 -2.52
N ALA A 59 7.69 -5.50 -1.60
CA ALA A 59 7.50 -4.07 -1.36
C ALA A 59 7.82 -3.23 -2.61
N ALA A 60 8.98 -3.48 -3.25
CA ALA A 60 9.36 -2.81 -4.49
C ALA A 60 8.35 -3.04 -5.63
N HIS A 61 7.89 -4.28 -5.81
CA HIS A 61 6.88 -4.61 -6.80
C HIS A 61 5.56 -3.87 -6.55
N LYS A 62 5.10 -3.79 -5.29
CA LYS A 62 3.87 -3.06 -4.93
C LYS A 62 3.99 -1.56 -5.20
N LYS A 63 5.12 -0.95 -4.84
CA LYS A 63 5.38 0.47 -5.15
C LYS A 63 5.33 0.72 -6.66
N SER A 64 5.99 -0.12 -7.46
CA SER A 64 5.94 -0.01 -8.93
C SER A 64 4.51 -0.13 -9.47
N GLN A 65 3.71 -1.06 -8.96
CA GLN A 65 2.31 -1.20 -9.37
C GLN A 65 1.49 0.06 -9.05
N PHE A 66 1.65 0.64 -7.85
CA PHE A 66 0.95 1.87 -7.50
C PHE A 66 1.35 3.04 -8.40
N THR A 67 2.65 3.22 -8.67
CA THR A 67 3.10 4.29 -9.58
C THR A 67 2.53 4.11 -10.99
N LYS A 68 2.51 2.88 -11.51
CA LYS A 68 1.91 2.58 -12.82
C LYS A 68 0.42 2.92 -12.87
N LYS A 69 -0.34 2.56 -11.82
CA LYS A 69 -1.78 2.86 -11.75
C LYS A 69 -2.06 4.37 -11.66
N LEU A 70 -1.29 5.10 -10.84
CA LEU A 70 -1.44 6.56 -10.73
C LEU A 70 -1.09 7.26 -12.05
N ASN A 71 -0.02 6.84 -12.71
CA ASN A 71 0.38 7.40 -14.00
C ASN A 71 -0.61 7.08 -15.12
N ALA A 72 -1.28 5.92 -15.06
CA ALA A 72 -2.34 5.56 -16.01
C ALA A 72 -3.57 6.46 -15.88
N LEU A 73 -3.84 7.01 -14.68
CA LEU A 73 -4.89 8.02 -14.48
C LEU A 73 -4.47 9.42 -14.97
N ASN A 74 -3.15 9.67 -15.05
CA ASN A 74 -2.57 10.96 -15.45
C ASN A 74 -2.23 11.03 -16.95
N LYS A 75 -2.86 10.21 -17.79
CA LYS A 75 -2.64 10.16 -19.24
C LYS A 75 -3.96 10.38 -19.97
#